data_AF-A0A5B6ZBW1-F1
#
_entry.id   AF-A0A5B6ZBW1-F1
#
_cell.length_a   1.000
_cell.length_b   1.000
_cell.length_c   1.000
_cell.angle_alpha   90.00
_cell.angle_beta   90.00
_cell.angle_gamma   90.00
#
_symmetry.space_group_name_H-M   'P 1'
#
loop_
_entity.id
_entity.type
_entity.pdbx_description
1 polymer ?
#
loop_
_entity_poly.entity_id
_entity_poly.type
_entity_poly.pdbx_seq_one_letter_code
_entity_poly.pdbx_strand_id
1 'polypeptide(L)'
;QTAKILEDFLTFMRGLISIPICIPGTPYARAVQARSRISSTVKAIIEERRRRNAGKSNTKRSDFLEILLFVDTLSEDEKVSSVLDSLLGGYETTSLLMAMVVYFLGQSPTALEQLKVEHQNIRSMKKRMDICKKHELGRLQENGFHSNVINEALRYGNIVKFVHRKAIKFKG
;
A
#
# COMPACT_ATOMS: atom_id res chain seq x y z
N GLN A 1 15.62 11.83 5.61
CA GLN A 1 15.64 10.79 4.56
C GLN A 1 14.24 10.52 4.01
N THR A 2 13.25 10.19 4.86
CA THR A 2 11.86 9.88 4.42
C THR A 2 11.14 11.00 3.69
N ALA A 3 11.29 12.26 4.11
CA ALA A 3 10.63 13.40 3.44
C ALA A 3 11.06 13.58 1.98
N LYS A 4 12.36 13.34 1.68
CA LYS A 4 12.90 13.42 0.32
C LYS A 4 12.38 12.31 -0.58
N ILE A 5 12.26 11.09 -0.04
CA ILE A 5 11.65 9.95 -0.77
C ILE A 5 10.20 10.27 -1.09
N LEU A 6 9.44 10.83 -0.14
CA LEU A 6 8.05 11.21 -0.36
C LEU A 6 7.92 12.29 -1.45
N GLU A 7 8.77 13.32 -1.41
CA GLU A 7 8.78 14.39 -2.42
C GLU A 7 9.07 13.85 -3.83
N ASP A 8 10.09 13.00 -3.96
CA ASP A 8 10.43 12.35 -5.23
C ASP A 8 9.29 11.42 -5.67
N PHE A 9 8.67 10.69 -4.75
CA PHE A 9 7.55 9.79 -5.04
C PHE A 9 6.32 10.57 -5.55
N LEU A 10 5.96 11.67 -4.90
CA LEU A 10 4.86 12.54 -5.37
C LEU A 10 5.18 13.17 -6.74
N THR A 11 6.45 13.50 -7.00
CA THR A 11 6.90 13.96 -8.32
C THR A 11 6.76 12.87 -9.37
N PHE A 12 7.13 11.63 -9.03
CA PHE A 12 6.96 10.46 -9.88
C PHE A 12 5.47 10.21 -10.22
N MET A 13 4.59 10.23 -9.22
CA MET A 13 3.14 10.07 -9.39
C MET A 13 2.54 11.07 -10.36
N ARG A 14 2.93 12.36 -10.25
CA ARG A 14 2.47 13.40 -11.16
C ARG A 14 2.85 13.14 -12.62
N GLY A 15 4.01 12.53 -12.86
CA GLY A 15 4.41 12.16 -14.22
C GLY A 15 3.74 10.89 -14.75
N LEU A 16 3.36 9.96 -13.87
CA LEU A 16 2.68 8.71 -14.24
C LEU A 16 1.34 8.95 -14.95
N ILE A 17 0.60 9.99 -14.52
CA ILE A 17 -0.68 10.40 -15.12
C ILE A 17 -0.54 11.50 -16.19
N SER A 18 0.69 11.86 -16.57
CA SER A 18 0.96 12.93 -17.53
C SER A 18 1.20 12.40 -18.95
N ILE A 19 1.22 13.30 -19.93
CA ILE A 19 1.59 12.94 -21.31
C ILE A 19 3.06 12.47 -21.31
N PRO A 20 3.38 11.30 -21.90
CA PRO A 20 4.71 10.68 -21.83
C PRO A 20 5.74 11.34 -22.76
N ILE A 21 5.98 12.64 -22.59
CA ILE A 21 6.92 13.44 -23.39
C ILE A 21 8.12 13.80 -22.52
N CYS A 22 9.30 13.30 -22.88
CA CYS A 22 10.55 13.53 -22.14
C CYS A 22 11.24 14.84 -22.55
N ILE A 23 10.54 15.97 -22.43
CA ILE A 23 11.11 17.30 -22.67
C ILE A 23 11.45 17.94 -21.31
N PRO A 24 12.62 18.59 -21.14
CA PRO A 24 12.97 19.30 -19.91
C PRO A 24 11.84 20.23 -19.43
N GLY A 25 11.54 20.17 -18.12
CA GLY A 25 10.45 20.96 -17.53
C GLY A 25 9.05 20.34 -17.63
N THR A 26 8.87 19.24 -18.36
CA THR A 26 7.59 18.50 -18.33
C THR A 26 7.43 17.67 -17.05
N PRO A 27 6.19 17.35 -16.64
CA PRO A 27 5.95 16.42 -15.52
C PRO A 27 6.58 15.04 -15.76
N TYR A 28 6.51 14.51 -16.98
CA TYR A 28 7.10 13.21 -17.32
C TYR A 28 8.62 13.21 -17.19
N ALA A 29 9.32 14.21 -17.74
CA ALA A 29 10.78 14.31 -17.59
C ALA A 29 11.21 14.42 -16.11
N ARG A 30 10.47 15.20 -15.29
CA ARG A 30 10.73 15.26 -13.84
C ARG A 30 10.49 13.93 -13.15
N ALA A 31 9.45 13.18 -13.53
CA ALA A 31 9.16 11.88 -12.96
C ALA A 31 10.20 10.82 -13.31
N VAL A 32 10.77 10.84 -14.51
CA VAL A 32 11.91 9.97 -14.89
C VAL A 32 13.11 10.24 -13.97
N GLN A 33 13.44 11.50 -13.73
CA GLN A 33 14.53 11.87 -12.82
C GLN A 33 14.21 11.49 -11.37
N ALA A 34 12.97 11.69 -10.92
CA ALA A 34 12.53 11.30 -9.58
C ALA A 34 12.61 9.78 -9.38
N ARG A 35 12.16 8.99 -10.37
CA ARG A 35 12.32 7.52 -10.35
C ARG A 35 13.78 7.12 -10.18
N SER A 36 14.70 7.76 -10.91
CA SER A 36 16.14 7.49 -10.77
C SER A 36 16.65 7.74 -9.34
N ARG A 37 16.27 8.89 -8.73
CA ARG A 37 16.66 9.21 -7.34
C ARG A 37 16.08 8.25 -6.31
N ILE A 38 14.81 7.85 -6.47
CA ILE A 38 14.18 6.85 -5.61
C ILE A 38 14.91 5.51 -5.76
N SER A 39 15.20 5.08 -6.99
CA SER A 39 15.93 3.84 -7.25
C SER A 39 17.31 3.83 -6.58
N SER A 40 18.08 4.92 -6.69
CA SER A 40 19.37 5.05 -6.00
C SER A 40 19.23 4.94 -4.47
N THR A 41 18.19 5.57 -3.92
CA THR A 41 17.91 5.51 -2.47
C THR A 41 17.54 4.10 -2.02
N VAL A 42 16.68 3.40 -2.76
CA VAL A 42 16.28 2.02 -2.46
C VAL A 42 17.48 1.08 -2.57
N LYS A 43 18.34 1.24 -3.58
CA LYS A 43 19.59 0.47 -3.71
C LYS A 43 20.49 0.64 -2.50
N ALA A 44 20.67 1.88 -2.02
CA ALA A 44 21.46 2.14 -0.81
C ALA A 44 20.86 1.45 0.43
N ILE A 45 19.53 1.47 0.59
CA ILE A 45 18.83 0.77 1.69
C ILE A 45 19.03 -0.75 1.60
N ILE A 46 18.97 -1.32 0.39
CA ILE A 46 19.21 -2.75 0.13
C ILE A 46 20.64 -3.14 0.54
N GLU A 47 21.63 -2.39 0.08
CA GLU A 47 23.05 -2.61 0.40
C GLU A 47 23.31 -2.55 1.90
N GLU A 48 22.75 -1.55 2.58
CA GLU A 48 22.87 -1.40 4.03
C GLU A 48 22.26 -2.60 4.78
N ARG A 49 21.10 -3.09 4.33
CA ARG A 49 20.45 -4.28 4.90
C ARG A 49 21.28 -5.54 4.69
N ARG A 50 21.84 -5.74 3.49
CA ARG A 50 22.75 -6.87 3.22
C ARG A 50 23.96 -6.86 4.14
N ARG A 51 24.61 -5.71 4.32
CA ARG A 51 25.72 -5.56 5.26
C ARG A 51 25.33 -5.90 6.70
N ARG A 52 24.14 -5.49 7.15
CA ARG A 52 23.63 -5.80 8.50
C ARG A 52 23.33 -7.29 8.72
N ASN A 53 22.98 -7.99 7.64
CA ASN A 53 22.64 -9.41 7.64
C ASN A 53 23.83 -10.32 7.33
N ALA A 54 24.95 -9.77 6.84
CA ALA A 54 26.19 -10.50 6.62
C ALA A 54 26.64 -11.19 7.92
N GLY A 55 26.71 -12.52 7.89
CA GLY A 55 27.08 -13.35 9.05
C GLY A 55 25.94 -13.72 10.00
N LYS A 56 24.70 -13.31 9.73
CA LYS A 56 23.51 -13.73 10.51
C LYS A 56 22.69 -14.72 9.71
N SER A 57 22.88 -16.02 9.98
CA SER A 57 22.25 -17.13 9.28
C SER A 57 20.72 -17.23 9.45
N ASN A 58 20.13 -16.52 10.44
CA ASN A 58 18.75 -16.78 10.83
C ASN A 58 17.97 -15.54 11.28
N THR A 59 17.97 -14.46 10.50
CA THR A 59 17.03 -13.35 10.73
C THR A 59 15.64 -13.79 10.28
N LYS A 60 14.67 -13.82 11.22
CA LYS A 60 13.24 -13.98 10.88
C LYS A 60 12.90 -12.97 9.78
N ARG A 61 12.29 -13.44 8.69
CA ARG A 61 11.72 -12.60 7.63
C ARG A 61 10.69 -11.67 8.26
N SER A 62 11.10 -10.44 8.51
CA SER A 62 10.36 -9.50 9.36
C SER A 62 9.54 -8.50 8.55
N ASP A 63 9.99 -8.20 7.33
CA ASP A 63 9.31 -7.27 6.44
C ASP A 63 9.38 -7.67 4.96
N PHE A 64 8.61 -6.95 4.14
CA PHE A 64 8.52 -7.15 2.69
C PHE A 64 9.89 -7.12 1.99
N LEU A 65 10.75 -6.16 2.36
CA LEU A 65 12.04 -6.00 1.70
C LEU A 65 13.00 -7.12 2.09
N GLU A 66 12.98 -7.62 3.32
CA GLU A 66 13.73 -8.83 3.67
C GLU A 66 13.28 -10.04 2.86
N ILE A 67 11.96 -10.27 2.73
CA ILE A 67 11.44 -11.37 1.90
C ILE A 67 11.94 -11.23 0.46
N LEU A 68 11.87 -10.00 -0.09
CA LEU A 68 12.28 -9.70 -1.45
C LEU A 68 13.78 -9.94 -1.71
N LEU A 69 14.63 -9.68 -0.70
CA LEU A 69 16.08 -9.88 -0.83
C LEU A 69 16.46 -11.35 -1.03
N PHE A 70 15.71 -12.29 -0.44
CA PHE A 70 15.90 -13.74 -0.58
C PHE A 70 15.32 -14.33 -1.88
N VAL A 71 14.70 -13.52 -2.73
CA VAL A 71 14.22 -13.98 -4.04
C VAL A 71 15.38 -13.95 -5.03
N ASP A 72 16.00 -15.10 -5.29
CA ASP A 72 17.18 -15.21 -6.16
C ASP A 72 16.85 -15.09 -7.66
N THR A 73 15.58 -15.23 -8.04
CA THR A 73 15.12 -15.12 -9.44
C THR A 73 14.98 -13.68 -9.92
N LEU A 74 15.05 -12.69 -9.03
CA LEU A 74 14.93 -11.27 -9.37
C LEU A 74 16.30 -10.60 -9.38
N SER A 75 16.56 -9.84 -10.44
CA SER A 75 17.67 -8.90 -10.50
C SER A 75 17.51 -7.76 -9.49
N GLU A 76 18.60 -7.04 -9.21
CA GLU A 76 18.57 -5.89 -8.30
C GLU A 76 17.61 -4.79 -8.77
N ASP A 77 17.55 -4.54 -10.07
CA ASP A 77 16.66 -3.52 -10.64
C ASP A 77 15.19 -3.94 -10.57
N GLU A 78 14.89 -5.23 -10.68
CA GLU A 78 13.54 -5.77 -10.48
C GLU A 78 13.12 -5.71 -9.00
N LYS A 79 14.05 -5.98 -8.06
CA LYS A 79 13.79 -5.80 -6.63
C LYS A 79 13.50 -4.34 -6.30
N VAL A 80 14.31 -3.41 -6.82
CA VAL A 80 14.07 -1.96 -6.65
C VAL A 80 12.73 -1.54 -7.24
N SER A 81 12.39 -2.03 -8.43
CA SER A 81 11.11 -1.75 -9.09
C SER A 81 9.94 -2.30 -8.28
N SER A 82 10.05 -3.51 -7.73
CA SER A 82 9.02 -4.13 -6.87
C SER A 82 8.75 -3.32 -5.60
N VAL A 83 9.77 -2.72 -4.99
CA VAL A 83 9.61 -1.78 -3.87
C VAL A 83 8.83 -0.54 -4.32
N LEU A 84 9.18 0.04 -5.46
CA LEU A 84 8.50 1.22 -5.99
C LEU A 84 7.04 0.94 -6.35
N ASP A 85 6.77 -0.19 -6.99
CA ASP A 85 5.41 -0.63 -7.34
C ASP A 85 4.57 -0.90 -6.09
N SER A 86 5.19 -1.40 -5.01
CA SER A 86 4.52 -1.57 -3.72
C SER A 86 4.18 -0.24 -3.06
N LEU A 87 5.07 0.76 -3.15
CA LEU A 87 4.80 2.12 -2.68
C LEU A 87 3.67 2.77 -3.49
N LEU A 88 3.66 2.58 -4.81
CA LEU A 88 2.58 3.00 -5.71
C LEU A 88 1.24 2.40 -5.29
N GLY A 89 1.19 1.07 -5.16
CA GLY A 89 -0.02 0.34 -4.80
C GLY A 89 -0.54 0.71 -3.42
N GLY A 90 0.34 0.87 -2.42
CA GLY A 90 -0.05 1.11 -1.03
C GLY A 90 -0.36 2.58 -0.69
N TYR A 91 0.33 3.53 -1.31
CA TYR A 91 0.21 4.95 -0.91
C TYR A 91 -1.08 5.58 -1.44
N GLU A 92 -1.26 5.62 -2.76
CA GLU A 92 -2.36 6.38 -3.36
C GLU A 92 -3.72 5.73 -3.06
N THR A 93 -3.83 4.41 -3.23
CA THR A 93 -5.12 3.72 -3.10
C THR A 93 -5.63 3.69 -1.66
N THR A 94 -4.77 3.36 -0.69
CA THR A 94 -5.18 3.20 0.71
C THR A 94 -5.43 4.55 1.36
N SER A 95 -4.63 5.58 1.05
CA SER A 95 -4.88 6.93 1.56
C SER A 95 -6.21 7.50 1.06
N LEU A 96 -6.54 7.29 -0.22
CA LEU A 96 -7.83 7.71 -0.77
C LEU A 96 -8.99 6.93 -0.16
N LEU A 97 -8.84 5.61 0.05
CA LEU A 97 -9.86 4.81 0.73
C LEU A 97 -10.12 5.31 2.15
N MET A 98 -9.05 5.59 2.92
CA MET A 98 -9.19 6.13 4.27
C MET A 98 -9.92 7.47 4.26
N ALA A 99 -9.57 8.37 3.33
CA ALA A 99 -10.26 9.66 3.19
C ALA A 99 -11.75 9.46 2.86
N MET A 100 -12.09 8.54 1.98
CA MET A 100 -13.49 8.21 1.62
C MET A 100 -14.26 7.63 2.81
N VAL A 101 -13.65 6.70 3.58
CA VAL A 101 -14.25 6.15 4.80
C VAL A 101 -14.60 7.27 5.78
N VAL A 102 -13.65 8.18 6.05
CA VAL A 102 -13.89 9.33 6.95
C VAL A 102 -15.00 10.23 6.41
N TYR A 103 -14.97 10.54 5.11
CA TYR A 103 -15.97 11.40 4.46
C TYR A 103 -17.38 10.81 4.53
N PHE A 104 -17.56 9.52 4.20
CA PHE A 104 -18.87 8.87 4.22
C PHE A 104 -19.40 8.66 5.65
N LEU A 105 -18.52 8.31 6.61
CA LEU A 105 -18.92 8.22 8.02
C LEU A 105 -19.34 9.59 8.57
N GLY A 106 -18.68 10.67 8.17
CA GLY A 106 -19.07 12.03 8.55
C GLY A 106 -20.48 12.42 8.07
N GLN A 107 -20.99 11.78 7.02
CA GLN A 107 -22.32 12.01 6.49
C GLN A 107 -23.37 11.02 7.00
N SER A 108 -22.97 9.97 7.71
CA SER A 108 -23.88 8.96 8.25
C SER A 108 -23.66 8.79 9.76
N PRO A 109 -24.33 9.63 10.59
CA PRO A 109 -24.23 9.53 12.05
C PRO A 109 -24.61 8.15 12.58
N THR A 110 -25.59 7.50 11.98
CA THR A 110 -26.03 6.14 12.35
C THR A 110 -24.93 5.11 12.12
N ALA A 111 -24.29 5.13 10.94
CA ALA A 111 -23.18 4.21 10.66
C ALA A 111 -21.98 4.49 11.57
N LEU A 112 -21.68 5.76 11.83
CA LEU A 112 -20.61 6.14 12.75
C LEU A 112 -20.86 5.60 14.17
N GLU A 113 -22.08 5.72 14.68
CA GLU A 113 -22.41 5.23 16.02
C GLU A 113 -22.34 3.69 16.09
N GLN A 114 -22.88 3.00 15.10
CA GLN A 114 -22.78 1.55 15.01
C GLN A 114 -21.31 1.08 14.98
N LEU A 115 -20.47 1.76 14.20
CA LEU A 115 -19.03 1.47 14.12
C LEU A 115 -18.31 1.72 15.46
N LYS A 116 -18.69 2.76 16.21
CA LYS A 116 -18.16 3.03 17.54
C LYS A 116 -18.52 1.93 18.53
N VAL A 117 -19.80 1.52 18.56
CA VAL A 117 -20.28 0.44 19.43
C VAL A 117 -19.51 -0.85 19.14
N GLU A 118 -19.35 -1.21 17.86
CA GLU A 118 -18.55 -2.37 17.46
C GLU A 118 -17.11 -2.29 17.98
N HIS A 119 -16.41 -1.18 17.77
CA HIS A 119 -15.03 -1.03 18.21
C HIS A 119 -14.88 -0.98 19.74
N GLN A 120 -15.87 -0.46 20.47
CA GLN A 120 -15.90 -0.51 21.92
C GLN A 120 -16.03 -1.95 22.43
N ASN A 121 -16.89 -2.75 21.82
CA ASN A 121 -17.05 -4.17 22.12
C ASN A 121 -15.76 -4.96 21.83
N ILE A 122 -15.15 -4.73 20.68
CA ILE A 122 -13.85 -5.34 20.33
C ILE A 122 -12.78 -4.97 21.37
N ARG A 123 -12.72 -3.70 21.80
CA ARG A 123 -11.76 -3.23 22.80
C ARG A 123 -12.00 -3.85 24.18
N SER A 124 -13.25 -4.04 24.59
CA SER A 124 -13.59 -4.65 25.88
C SER A 124 -13.26 -6.15 25.89
N MET A 125 -13.51 -6.87 24.79
CA MET A 125 -13.16 -8.28 24.62
C MET A 125 -11.65 -8.51 24.70
N LYS A 126 -10.85 -7.66 24.04
CA LYS A 126 -9.37 -7.74 24.10
C LYS A 126 -8.80 -7.60 25.51
N LYS A 127 -9.46 -6.86 26.42
CA LYS A 127 -9.01 -6.68 27.80
C LYS A 127 -9.28 -7.91 28.70
N ARG A 128 -10.21 -8.78 28.31
CA ARG A 128 -10.65 -9.95 29.10
C ARG A 128 -10.37 -11.24 28.35
N MET A 129 -9.12 -11.41 27.91
CA MET A 129 -8.76 -12.33 26.82
C MET A 129 -8.67 -13.78 27.31
N ASP A 130 -9.71 -14.56 27.00
CA ASP A 130 -9.79 -16.02 27.22
C ASP A 130 -9.86 -16.74 25.86
N ILE A 131 -9.60 -18.06 25.81
CA ILE A 131 -9.54 -18.83 24.55
C ILE A 131 -10.82 -18.68 23.71
N CYS A 132 -11.99 -18.71 24.33
CA CYS A 132 -13.28 -18.59 23.64
C CYS A 132 -13.47 -17.20 22.99
N LYS A 133 -13.11 -16.14 23.71
CA LYS A 133 -13.17 -14.76 23.22
C LYS A 133 -12.17 -14.46 22.11
N LYS A 134 -11.05 -15.20 22.05
CA LYS A 134 -10.06 -15.08 20.97
C LYS A 134 -10.66 -15.53 19.63
N HIS A 135 -11.42 -16.61 19.63
CA HIS A 135 -12.11 -17.10 18.42
C HIS A 135 -13.21 -16.14 17.97
N GLU A 136 -14.01 -15.64 18.91
CA GLU A 136 -15.09 -14.67 18.64
C GLU A 136 -14.55 -13.33 18.13
N LEU A 137 -13.45 -12.83 18.71
CA LEU A 137 -12.73 -11.66 18.24
C LEU A 137 -12.17 -11.84 16.83
N GLY A 138 -11.73 -13.04 16.47
CA GLY A 138 -11.30 -13.39 15.10
C GLY A 138 -12.45 -13.28 14.11
N ARG A 139 -13.62 -13.85 14.43
CA ARG A 139 -14.82 -13.75 13.58
C ARG A 139 -15.31 -12.32 13.41
N LEU A 140 -15.30 -11.53 14.48
CA LEU A 140 -15.64 -10.10 14.44
C LEU A 140 -14.66 -9.30 13.58
N GLN A 141 -13.37 -9.65 13.58
CA GLN A 141 -12.37 -9.02 12.71
C GLN A 141 -12.52 -9.41 11.23
N GLU A 142 -13.06 -10.58 10.94
CA GLU A 142 -13.27 -11.03 9.55
C GLU A 142 -14.57 -10.47 8.95
N ASN A 143 -15.67 -10.42 9.73
CA ASN A 143 -17.01 -10.13 9.21
C ASN A 143 -17.78 -9.05 10.01
N GLY A 144 -17.07 -8.11 10.63
CA GLY A 144 -17.68 -7.00 11.37
C GLY A 144 -18.33 -5.94 10.47
N PHE A 145 -19.10 -5.05 11.08
CA PHE A 145 -19.69 -3.88 10.43
C PHE A 145 -18.62 -2.96 9.81
N HIS A 146 -17.41 -2.89 10.38
CA HIS A 146 -16.30 -2.17 9.75
C HIS A 146 -15.98 -2.68 8.32
N SER A 147 -16.10 -3.99 8.05
CA SER A 147 -15.93 -4.55 6.71
C SER A 147 -16.99 -4.03 5.75
N ASN A 148 -18.24 -3.89 6.21
CA ASN A 148 -19.31 -3.27 5.41
C ASN A 148 -19.02 -1.81 5.09
N VAL A 149 -18.50 -1.04 6.07
CA VAL A 149 -18.09 0.35 5.85
C VAL A 149 -16.97 0.44 4.81
N ILE A 150 -15.96 -0.43 4.89
CA ILE A 150 -14.86 -0.49 3.92
C ILE A 150 -15.39 -0.84 2.53
N ASN A 151 -16.25 -1.86 2.42
CA ASN A 151 -16.84 -2.30 1.16
C ASN A 151 -17.70 -1.20 0.52
N GLU A 152 -18.52 -0.50 1.31
CA GLU A 152 -19.32 0.61 0.81
C GLU A 152 -18.45 1.81 0.41
N ALA A 153 -17.37 2.10 1.15
CA ALA A 153 -16.40 3.12 0.76
C ALA A 153 -15.68 2.78 -0.55
N LEU A 154 -15.35 1.50 -0.78
CA LEU A 154 -14.81 1.04 -2.05
C LEU A 154 -15.84 1.15 -3.19
N ARG A 155 -17.09 0.75 -2.93
CA ARG A 155 -18.18 0.76 -3.90
C ARG A 155 -18.54 2.18 -4.36
N TYR A 156 -18.68 3.11 -3.42
CA TYR A 156 -19.01 4.52 -3.74
C TYR A 156 -17.79 5.35 -4.11
N GLY A 157 -16.64 5.10 -3.48
CA GLY A 157 -15.42 5.87 -3.70
C GLY A 157 -14.79 5.62 -5.07
N ASN A 158 -15.03 4.45 -5.68
CA ASN A 158 -14.57 4.07 -7.02
C ASN A 158 -13.09 4.48 -7.29
N ILE A 159 -12.21 4.07 -6.38
CA ILE A 159 -10.80 4.48 -6.32
C ILE A 159 -10.04 4.16 -7.61
N VAL A 160 -10.29 2.98 -8.19
CA VAL A 160 -9.73 2.56 -9.48
C VAL A 160 -10.85 2.56 -10.52
N LYS A 161 -10.88 3.58 -11.38
CA LYS A 161 -11.99 3.84 -12.30
C LYS A 161 -12.12 2.81 -13.43
N PHE A 162 -10.99 2.34 -13.96
CA PHE A 162 -10.94 1.37 -15.05
C PHE A 162 -9.60 0.63 -15.03
N VAL A 163 -9.59 -0.52 -15.70
CA VAL A 163 -8.39 -1.33 -15.89
C VAL A 163 -8.14 -1.50 -17.38
N HIS A 164 -6.90 -1.29 -17.81
CA HIS A 164 -6.53 -1.50 -19.21
C HIS A 164 -6.36 -2.99 -19.51
N ARG A 165 -6.83 -3.41 -20.70
CA ARG A 165 -6.69 -4.78 -21.23
C ARG A 165 -6.41 -4.71 -22.73
N LYS A 166 -5.67 -5.69 -23.26
CA LYS A 166 -5.41 -5.88 -24.70
C LYS A 166 -5.85 -7.29 -25.09
N ALA A 167 -6.66 -7.42 -26.14
CA ALA A 167 -7.03 -8.73 -26.70
C ALA A 167 -5.82 -9.36 -27.40
N ILE A 168 -5.51 -10.61 -27.05
CA ILE A 168 -4.33 -11.34 -27.58
C ILE A 168 -4.69 -12.35 -28.68
N LYS A 169 -5.95 -12.74 -28.78
CA LYS A 169 -6.47 -13.66 -29.80
C LYS A 169 -7.88 -13.25 -30.16
N PHE A 170 -8.20 -13.34 -31.44
CA PHE A 170 -9.57 -13.30 -31.94
C PHE A 170 -9.91 -14.71 -32.38
N LYS A 171 -10.93 -15.33 -31.77
CA LYS A 171 -11.47 -16.61 -32.27
C LYS A 171 -12.52 -16.26 -33.32
N GLY A 172 -12.13 -16.36 -34.58
CA GLY A 172 -13.00 -16.29 -35.76
C GLY A 172 -12.70 -17.45 -36.68
#